data_AF-A0A2E6XAA4-F1
#
_entry.id   AF-A0A2E6XAA4-F1
#
_cell.length_a   1.000
_cell.length_b   1.000
_cell.length_c   1.000
_cell.angle_alpha   90.00
_cell.angle_beta   90.00
_cell.angle_gamma   90.00
#
_symmetry.space_group_name_H-M   'P 1'
#
loop_
_entity.id
_entity.type
_entity.pdbx_description
1 polymer ?
#
loop_
_entity_poly.entity_id
_entity_poly.type
_entity_poly.pdbx_seq_one_letter_code
_entity_poly.pdbx_strand_id
1 'polypeptide(L)'
;MELELAKMGISCFYTSKGSIMKDLIYRAIRIRNGLELAGYNVIEVYPHATKILLFGDSVPPKHSLASVSYMKDHLVPLVSCINDYAGGLDIYACEAIINAYTGQLHINSETDVLGDPREGVLVLPQLPN
;
A
#
# COMPACT_ATOMS: atom_id res chain seq x y z
N MET A 1 3.29 -2.06 -15.38
CA MET A 1 2.75 -1.56 -14.10
C MET A 1 1.53 -0.66 -14.28
N GLU A 2 1.64 0.55 -14.83
CA GLU A 2 0.53 1.53 -14.87
C GLU A 2 -0.64 1.07 -15.75
N LEU A 3 -0.34 0.48 -16.91
CA LEU A 3 -1.35 -0.10 -17.79
C LEU A 3 -2.08 -1.28 -17.14
N GLU A 4 -1.39 -2.04 -16.28
CA GLU A 4 -1.98 -3.19 -15.58
C GLU A 4 -2.93 -2.72 -14.48
N LEU A 5 -2.52 -1.72 -13.68
CA LEU A 5 -3.39 -1.06 -12.70
C LEU A 5 -4.64 -0.45 -13.37
N ALA A 6 -4.47 0.20 -14.52
CA ALA A 6 -5.59 0.78 -15.26
C ALA A 6 -6.60 -0.28 -15.75
N LYS A 7 -6.12 -1.44 -16.21
CA LYS A 7 -6.98 -2.57 -16.59
C LYS A 7 -7.80 -3.11 -15.40
N MET A 8 -7.30 -2.94 -14.18
CA MET A 8 -7.97 -3.33 -12.95
C MET A 8 -8.90 -2.23 -12.40
N GLY A 9 -9.07 -1.11 -13.11
CA GLY A 9 -9.86 0.03 -12.64
C GLY A 9 -9.19 0.82 -11.50
N ILE A 10 -7.91 0.57 -11.23
CA ILE A 10 -7.17 1.23 -10.15
C ILE A 10 -6.46 2.45 -10.71
N SER A 11 -6.77 3.62 -10.14
CA SER A 11 -6.13 4.87 -10.54
C SER A 11 -4.62 4.85 -10.26
N CYS A 12 -3.83 5.35 -11.22
CA CYS A 12 -2.38 5.49 -11.09
C CYS A 12 -1.98 6.94 -11.44
N PHE A 13 -1.07 7.51 -10.65
CA PHE A 13 -0.51 8.83 -10.93
C PHE A 13 0.65 8.70 -11.92
N TYR A 14 0.48 9.26 -13.12
CA TYR A 14 1.55 9.35 -14.10
C TYR A 14 2.57 10.40 -13.66
N THR A 15 3.72 9.97 -13.12
CA THR A 15 4.78 10.91 -12.72
C THR A 15 5.52 11.42 -13.96
N SER A 16 5.33 12.69 -14.31
CA SER A 16 6.17 13.37 -15.30
C SER A 16 7.48 13.87 -14.67
N LYS A 17 8.56 13.96 -15.46
CA LYS A 17 9.94 14.28 -15.02
C LYS A 17 10.11 15.64 -14.29
N GLY A 18 9.07 16.48 -14.20
CA GLY A 18 9.10 17.83 -13.61
C GLY A 18 8.34 18.02 -12.30
N SER A 19 7.88 16.94 -11.65
CA SER A 19 7.02 17.03 -10.46
C SER A 19 7.80 17.22 -9.15
N ILE A 20 7.19 17.91 -8.17
CA ILE A 20 7.56 17.98 -6.74
C ILE A 20 7.84 16.58 -6.14
N MET A 21 7.36 15.52 -6.80
CA MET A 21 7.57 14.12 -6.43
C MET A 21 9.01 13.62 -6.55
N LYS A 22 9.89 14.30 -7.31
CA LYS A 22 11.27 13.83 -7.57
C LYS A 22 12.05 13.58 -6.27
N ASP A 23 12.00 14.51 -5.33
CA ASP A 23 12.72 14.39 -4.06
C ASP A 23 12.17 13.25 -3.18
N LEU A 24 10.86 13.02 -3.25
CA LEU A 24 10.21 11.91 -2.56
C LEU A 24 10.65 10.56 -3.13
N ILE A 25 10.76 10.45 -4.47
CA ILE A 25 11.25 9.24 -5.14
C ILE A 25 12.70 8.94 -4.71
N TYR A 26 13.61 9.92 -4.79
CA TYR A 26 15.00 9.69 -4.35
C TYR A 26 15.12 9.43 -2.86
N ARG A 27 14.25 10.01 -2.03
CA ARG A 27 14.18 9.66 -0.62
C ARG A 27 13.76 8.20 -0.44
N ALA A 28 12.74 7.72 -1.15
CA ALA A 28 12.30 6.33 -1.10
C ALA A 28 13.41 5.37 -1.54
N ILE A 29 14.11 5.66 -2.64
CA ILE A 29 15.26 4.87 -3.11
C ILE A 29 16.36 4.77 -2.04
N ARG A 30 16.69 5.89 -1.38
CA ARG A 30 17.69 5.87 -0.29
C ARG A 30 17.26 5.03 0.91
N ILE A 31 15.99 5.11 1.30
CA ILE A 31 15.44 4.31 2.40
C ILE A 31 15.49 2.82 2.04
N ARG A 32 15.05 2.48 0.83
CA ARG A 32 15.10 1.11 0.30
C ARG A 32 16.52 0.55 0.36
N ASN A 33 17.49 1.25 -0.24
CA ASN A 33 18.89 0.79 -0.26
C ASN A 33 19.44 0.61 1.16
N GLY A 34 19.11 1.51 2.09
CA GLY A 34 19.54 1.40 3.49
C GLY A 34 18.98 0.16 4.19
N LEU A 35 17.71 -0.17 3.95
CA LEU A 35 17.05 -1.36 4.49
C LEU A 35 17.59 -2.65 3.85
N GLU A 36 17.77 -2.66 2.53
CA GLU A 36 18.34 -3.81 1.81
C GLU A 36 19.79 -4.08 2.27
N LEU A 37 20.61 -3.04 2.45
CA LEU A 37 21.97 -3.17 3.01
C LEU A 37 21.98 -3.72 4.44
N ALA A 38 20.93 -3.47 5.22
CA ALA A 38 20.75 -4.04 6.55
C ALA A 38 20.18 -5.48 6.52
N GLY A 39 19.95 -6.06 5.34
CA GLY A 39 19.50 -7.44 5.16
C GLY A 39 17.98 -7.62 5.18
N TYR A 40 17.21 -6.53 5.12
CA TYR A 40 15.75 -6.63 5.01
C TYR A 40 15.33 -6.90 3.57
N ASN A 41 14.33 -7.77 3.40
CA ASN A 41 13.61 -7.88 2.13
C ASN A 41 12.64 -6.69 2.01
N VAL A 42 12.89 -5.80 1.05
CA VAL A 42 12.08 -4.59 0.86
C VAL A 42 11.16 -4.78 -0.34
N ILE A 43 9.86 -4.61 -0.10
CA ILE A 43 8.84 -4.60 -1.15
C ILE A 43 8.27 -3.20 -1.32
N GLU A 44 7.81 -2.90 -2.53
CA GLU A 44 7.07 -1.68 -2.81
C GLU A 44 5.57 -1.97 -2.80
N VAL A 45 4.83 -1.26 -1.96
CA VAL A 45 3.38 -1.43 -1.80
C VAL A 45 2.68 -0.18 -2.29
N TYR A 46 1.58 -0.38 -3.03
CA TYR A 46 0.66 0.70 -3.38
C TYR A 46 -0.59 0.65 -2.47
N PRO A 47 -0.63 1.40 -1.35
CA PRO A 47 -1.71 1.27 -0.36
C PRO A 47 -3.08 1.62 -0.91
N HIS A 48 -3.18 2.51 -1.92
CA HIS A 48 -4.46 2.77 -2.56
C HIS A 48 -4.99 1.52 -3.27
N ALA A 49 -4.17 0.88 -4.11
CA ALA A 49 -4.55 -0.38 -4.78
C ALA A 49 -4.88 -1.48 -3.78
N THR A 50 -4.07 -1.61 -2.73
CA THR A 50 -4.31 -2.59 -1.65
C THR A 50 -5.70 -2.41 -1.03
N LYS A 51 -6.09 -1.18 -0.69
CA LYS A 51 -7.41 -0.92 -0.12
C LYS A 51 -8.54 -1.24 -1.08
N ILE A 52 -8.39 -0.93 -2.37
CA ILE A 52 -9.40 -1.27 -3.38
C ILE A 52 -9.58 -2.79 -3.49
N LEU A 53 -8.46 -3.53 -3.48
CA LEU A 53 -8.49 -5.00 -3.55
C LEU A 53 -9.07 -5.65 -2.29
N LEU A 54 -8.77 -5.12 -1.11
CA LEU A 54 -9.25 -5.69 0.16
C LEU A 54 -10.67 -5.25 0.53
N PHE A 55 -11.05 -4.00 0.22
CA PHE A 55 -12.27 -3.38 0.75
C PHE A 55 -13.27 -2.96 -0.34
N GLY A 56 -12.90 -3.09 -1.62
CA GLY A 56 -13.71 -2.65 -2.75
C GLY A 56 -13.55 -1.17 -3.10
N ASP A 57 -14.40 -0.69 -4.01
CA ASP A 57 -14.35 0.67 -4.57
C ASP A 57 -15.01 1.75 -3.69
N SER A 58 -15.68 1.34 -2.61
CA SER A 58 -16.45 2.20 -1.72
C SER A 58 -15.61 2.85 -0.60
N VAL A 59 -14.28 2.78 -0.71
CA VAL A 59 -13.35 3.36 0.28
C VAL A 59 -13.50 4.89 0.31
N PRO A 60 -13.83 5.50 1.46
CA PRO A 60 -13.99 6.94 1.57
C PRO A 60 -12.71 7.72 1.21
N PRO A 61 -12.82 8.96 0.71
CA PRO A 61 -11.66 9.80 0.39
C PRO A 61 -10.75 10.00 1.61
N LYS A 62 -9.43 9.90 1.47
CA LYS A 62 -8.47 9.87 2.60
C LYS A 62 -8.68 10.94 3.68
N HIS A 63 -9.06 12.15 3.31
CA HIS A 63 -9.24 13.29 4.23
C HIS A 63 -10.69 13.55 4.65
N SER A 64 -11.59 12.59 4.43
CA SER A 64 -12.97 12.68 4.93
C SER A 64 -13.04 12.31 6.42
N LEU A 65 -14.02 12.88 7.12
CA LEU A 65 -14.28 12.54 8.54
C LEU A 65 -14.60 11.06 8.75
N ALA A 66 -15.20 10.40 7.74
CA ALA A 66 -15.59 9.00 7.80
C ALA A 66 -14.41 8.03 7.62
N SER A 67 -13.27 8.48 7.07
CA SER A 67 -12.20 7.59 6.59
C SER A 67 -11.49 6.87 7.73
N VAL A 68 -11.26 7.53 8.87
CA VAL A 68 -10.60 6.89 10.01
C VAL A 68 -11.48 5.78 10.59
N SER A 69 -12.78 6.04 10.77
CA SER A 69 -13.72 5.02 11.27
C SER A 69 -13.80 3.84 10.29
N TYR A 70 -14.00 4.13 9.00
CA TYR A 70 -14.06 3.11 7.96
C TYR A 70 -12.81 2.22 7.97
N MET A 71 -11.61 2.84 8.02
CA MET A 71 -10.36 2.10 8.05
C MET A 71 -10.24 1.22 9.30
N LYS A 72 -10.63 1.73 10.47
CA LYS A 72 -10.61 0.94 11.72
C LYS A 72 -11.51 -0.28 11.62
N ASP A 73 -12.74 -0.09 11.16
CA ASP A 73 -13.74 -1.15 11.05
C ASP A 73 -13.30 -2.28 10.10
N HIS A 74 -12.54 -1.94 9.04
CA HIS A 74 -12.02 -2.92 8.08
C HIS A 74 -10.66 -3.52 8.48
N LEU A 75 -9.85 -2.81 9.27
CA LEU A 75 -8.54 -3.29 9.71
C LEU A 75 -8.63 -4.22 10.92
N VAL A 76 -9.57 -3.97 11.84
CA VAL A 76 -9.75 -4.78 13.06
C VAL A 76 -9.92 -6.28 12.77
N PRO A 77 -10.72 -6.70 11.77
CA PRO A 77 -10.84 -8.12 11.41
C PRO A 77 -9.56 -8.73 10.83
N LEU A 78 -8.69 -7.92 10.22
CA LEU A 78 -7.47 -8.38 9.57
C LEU A 78 -6.28 -8.47 10.54
N VAL A 79 -6.27 -7.61 11.55
CA VAL A 79 -5.16 -7.48 12.51
C VAL A 79 -5.73 -7.40 13.92
N SER A 80 -5.81 -8.55 14.57
CA SER A 80 -6.48 -8.75 15.86
C SER A 80 -5.95 -7.87 16.99
N CYS A 81 -4.68 -7.47 16.97
CA CYS A 81 -4.05 -6.64 18.00
C CYS A 81 -4.39 -5.14 17.89
N ILE A 82 -5.11 -4.70 16.86
CA ILE A 82 -5.45 -3.28 16.68
C ILE A 82 -6.49 -2.79 17.70
N ASN A 83 -7.36 -3.68 18.18
CA ASN A 83 -8.44 -3.29 19.11
C ASN A 83 -7.91 -2.58 20.36
N ASP A 84 -6.76 -3.00 20.87
CA ASP A 84 -6.12 -2.42 22.06
C ASP A 84 -5.60 -0.98 21.81
N TYR A 85 -5.43 -0.59 20.53
CA TYR A 85 -4.90 0.70 20.10
C TYR A 85 -5.89 1.53 19.27
N ALA A 86 -7.11 1.03 19.06
CA ALA A 86 -8.10 1.62 18.15
C ALA A 86 -8.46 3.08 18.52
N GLY A 87 -8.37 3.46 19.78
CA GLY A 87 -8.58 4.84 20.24
C GLY A 87 -7.54 5.85 19.72
N GLY A 88 -6.33 5.40 19.38
CA GLY A 88 -5.21 6.25 18.97
C GLY A 88 -4.89 6.24 17.48
N LEU A 89 -5.51 5.36 16.67
CA LEU A 89 -5.19 5.32 15.24
C LEU A 89 -5.76 6.53 14.49
N ASP A 90 -4.86 7.24 13.81
CA ASP A 90 -5.18 8.22 12.79
C ASP A 90 -5.11 7.59 11.38
N ILE A 91 -5.40 8.39 10.35
CA ILE A 91 -5.38 7.90 8.97
C ILE A 91 -3.98 7.45 8.52
N TYR A 92 -2.91 8.05 9.03
CA TYR A 92 -1.55 7.71 8.62
C TYR A 92 -1.11 6.38 9.25
N ALA A 93 -1.48 6.14 10.51
CA ALA A 93 -1.30 4.87 11.17
C ALA A 93 -2.08 3.75 10.46
N CYS A 94 -3.34 4.00 10.07
CA CYS A 94 -4.12 3.05 9.28
C CYS A 94 -3.45 2.72 7.94
N GLU A 95 -2.89 3.71 7.24
CA GLU A 95 -2.17 3.48 5.97
C GLU A 95 -0.86 2.70 6.16
N ALA A 96 -0.14 2.96 7.26
CA ALA A 96 1.05 2.19 7.61
C ALA A 96 0.72 0.73 7.93
N ILE A 97 -0.39 0.49 8.63
CA ILE A 97 -0.89 -0.86 8.92
C ILE A 97 -1.26 -1.59 7.62
N ILE A 98 -1.92 -0.93 6.68
CA ILE A 98 -2.22 -1.52 5.36
C ILE A 98 -0.93 -1.96 4.65
N ASN A 99 0.10 -1.12 4.63
CA ASN A 99 1.39 -1.49 4.02
C ASN A 99 2.04 -2.69 4.71
N ALA A 100 2.03 -2.71 6.05
CA ALA A 100 2.56 -3.82 6.83
C ALA A 100 1.77 -5.11 6.59
N TYR A 101 0.45 -5.01 6.50
CA TYR A 101 -0.43 -6.14 6.20
C TYR A 101 -0.15 -6.72 4.81
N THR A 102 0.05 -5.89 3.78
CA THR A 102 0.51 -6.38 2.46
C THR A 102 1.85 -7.10 2.55
N GLY A 103 2.77 -6.63 3.40
CA GLY A 103 4.02 -7.34 3.69
C GLY A 103 3.79 -8.72 4.30
N GLN A 104 2.84 -8.84 5.24
CA GLN A 104 2.47 -10.11 5.83
C GLN A 104 1.86 -11.06 4.79
N LEU A 105 0.96 -10.57 3.93
CA LEU A 105 0.41 -11.35 2.81
C LEU A 105 1.53 -11.83 1.88
N HIS A 106 2.53 -10.98 1.60
CA HIS A 106 3.63 -11.33 0.72
C HIS A 106 4.48 -12.48 1.28
N ILE A 107 4.76 -12.46 2.59
CA ILE A 107 5.43 -13.56 3.28
C ILE A 107 4.64 -14.87 3.16
N ASN A 108 3.32 -14.79 3.16
CA ASN A 108 2.42 -15.93 3.03
C ASN A 108 2.21 -16.40 1.58
N SER A 109 2.84 -15.77 0.59
CA SER A 109 2.57 -15.98 -0.85
C SER A 109 1.12 -15.64 -1.27
N GLU A 110 0.47 -14.71 -0.58
CA GLU A 110 -0.92 -14.25 -0.81
C GLU A 110 -0.95 -12.91 -1.58
N THR A 111 0.07 -12.67 -2.40
CA THR A 111 0.24 -11.44 -3.18
C THR A 111 0.59 -11.72 -4.63
N ASP A 112 0.19 -10.79 -5.50
CA ASP A 112 0.69 -10.68 -6.86
C ASP A 112 1.74 -9.58 -6.98
N VAL A 113 2.62 -9.72 -7.98
CA VAL A 113 3.68 -8.76 -8.29
C VAL A 113 3.42 -8.18 -9.69
N LEU A 114 3.24 -6.87 -9.78
CA LEU A 114 2.99 -6.15 -11.03
C LEU A 114 4.19 -5.29 -11.44
N GLY A 115 4.53 -5.28 -12.73
CA GLY A 115 5.64 -4.50 -13.27
C GLY A 115 6.84 -5.32 -13.73
N ASP A 116 7.90 -4.63 -14.15
CA ASP A 116 9.14 -5.24 -14.63
C ASP A 116 10.23 -5.11 -13.55
N PRO A 117 10.87 -6.19 -13.09
CA PRO A 117 11.92 -6.13 -12.07
C PRO A 117 13.07 -5.15 -12.36
N ARG A 118 13.32 -4.80 -13.62
CA ARG A 118 14.36 -3.85 -14.05
C ARG A 118 13.91 -2.40 -13.92
N GLU A 119 12.61 -2.15 -13.99
CA GLU A 119 12.03 -0.81 -13.92
C GLU A 119 11.40 -0.51 -12.55
N GLY A 120 10.91 -1.54 -11.87
CA GLY A 120 10.20 -1.47 -10.59
C GLY A 120 9.03 -2.45 -10.56
N VAL A 121 8.73 -2.96 -9.37
CA VAL A 121 7.61 -3.88 -9.16
C VAL A 121 6.76 -3.41 -7.98
N LEU A 122 5.45 -3.59 -8.07
CA LEU A 122 4.51 -3.39 -6.98
C LEU A 122 3.99 -4.72 -6.48
N VAL A 123 3.97 -4.87 -5.17
CA VAL A 123 3.34 -6.00 -4.49
C VAL A 123 1.94 -5.60 -4.05
N LEU A 124 0.96 -6.41 -4.45
CA LEU A 124 -0.46 -6.20 -4.15
C LEU A 124 -1.04 -7.49 -3.57
N PRO A 125 -2.11 -7.43 -2.75
CA PRO A 125 -2.89 -8.61 -2.42
C PRO A 125 -3.30 -9.38 -3.67
N GLN A 126 -3.39 -10.71 -3.56
CA GLN A 126 -3.80 -11.57 -4.67
C GLN A 126 -5.10 -11.08 -5.32
N LEU A 127 -5.10 -11.08 -6.65
CA LEU A 127 -6.28 -10.69 -7.41
C LEU A 127 -7.32 -11.81 -7.34
N PRO A 128 -8.61 -11.46 -7.21
CA PRO A 128 -9.67 -12.46 -7.34
C PRO A 128 -9.60 -13.10 -8.74
N ASN A 129 -9.53 -14.43 -8.77
CA ASN A 129 -9.56 -15.25 -10.00
C ASN A 129 -10.88 -15.11 -10.77
#